data_AF-B0MG72-F1
#
_entry.id   AF-B0MG72-F1
#
_cell.length_a   1.000
_cell.length_b   1.000
_cell.length_c   1.000
_cell.angle_alpha   90.00
_cell.angle_beta   90.00
_cell.angle_gamma   90.00
#
_symmetry.space_group_name_H-M   'P 1'
#
loop_
_entity.id
_entity.type
_entity.pdbx_description
1 polymer ?
#
loop_
_entity_poly.entity_id
_entity_poly.type
_entity_poly.pdbx_seq_one_letter_code
_entity_poly.pdbx_strand_id
1 'polypeptide(L)'
;MKKSNNISLKNDYAFTQIMKQPKILRGFLSSILHIPPEKIGTIHIKDRHLSKDLLEGKLSILDLYTVVEGTGKINIEMQVLPYTHWDRRSLSYLAKIYTRI
;
A
#
# COMPACT_ATOMS: atom_id res chain seq x y z
N MET A 1 -11.07 -21.29 -28.89
CA MET A 1 -11.53 -20.83 -27.56
C MET A 1 -10.48 -19.88 -26.99
N LYS A 2 -10.81 -18.61 -26.73
CA LYS A 2 -9.91 -17.71 -25.98
C LYS A 2 -9.83 -18.22 -24.55
N LYS A 3 -8.64 -18.61 -24.07
CA LYS A 3 -8.41 -18.86 -22.63
C LYS A 3 -8.75 -17.57 -21.88
N SER A 4 -9.75 -17.58 -21.03
CA SER A 4 -9.92 -16.52 -20.04
C SER A 4 -8.82 -16.70 -18.99
N ASN A 5 -7.79 -15.86 -19.05
CA ASN A 5 -6.78 -15.80 -18.01
C ASN A 5 -7.36 -15.02 -16.82
N ASN A 6 -8.17 -15.70 -16.01
CA ASN A 6 -8.67 -15.12 -14.76
C ASN A 6 -7.51 -15.14 -13.74
N ILE A 7 -6.98 -13.96 -13.44
CA ILE A 7 -5.95 -13.77 -12.41
C ILE A 7 -6.66 -13.38 -11.11
N SER A 8 -6.35 -14.10 -10.02
CA SER A 8 -6.88 -13.79 -8.69
C SER A 8 -6.35 -12.45 -8.18
N LEU A 9 -7.17 -11.69 -7.45
CA LEU A 9 -6.73 -10.48 -6.74
C LEU A 9 -5.76 -10.77 -5.59
N LYS A 10 -5.60 -12.03 -5.17
CA LYS A 10 -4.54 -12.44 -4.22
C LYS A 10 -3.15 -12.44 -4.86
N ASN A 11 -3.06 -12.29 -6.18
CA ASN A 11 -1.80 -12.12 -6.88
C ASN A 11 -1.30 -10.68 -6.70
N ASP A 12 -0.05 -10.52 -6.27
CA ASP A 12 0.58 -9.23 -6.02
C ASP A 12 0.51 -8.27 -7.21
N TYR A 13 0.78 -8.77 -8.42
CA TYR A 13 0.71 -7.96 -9.63
C TYR A 13 -0.72 -7.48 -9.89
N ALA A 14 -1.71 -8.37 -9.83
CA ALA A 14 -3.11 -8.02 -10.06
C ALA A 14 -3.61 -7.01 -9.01
N PHE A 15 -3.31 -7.24 -7.73
CA PHE A 15 -3.61 -6.31 -6.64
C PHE A 15 -3.00 -4.94 -6.90
N THR A 16 -1.69 -4.90 -7.17
CA THR A 16 -0.95 -3.65 -7.40
C THR A 16 -1.52 -2.86 -8.58
N GLN A 17 -1.84 -3.51 -9.70
CA GLN A 17 -2.38 -2.81 -10.88
C GLN A 17 -3.77 -2.24 -10.63
N ILE A 18 -4.62 -2.98 -9.91
CA ILE A 18 -5.98 -2.54 -9.59
C ILE A 18 -5.96 -1.40 -8.56
N MET A 19 -5.12 -1.50 -7.54
CA MET A 19 -4.99 -0.45 -6.53
C MET A 19 -4.32 0.83 -7.05
N LYS A 20 -3.64 0.78 -8.20
CA LYS A 20 -3.15 1.99 -8.89
C LYS A 20 -4.24 2.73 -9.67
N GLN A 21 -5.41 2.12 -9.88
CA GLN A 21 -6.52 2.79 -10.56
C GLN A 21 -7.12 3.86 -9.63
N PRO A 22 -7.13 5.15 -9.99
CA PRO A 22 -7.51 6.23 -9.09
C PRO A 22 -8.90 6.06 -8.45
N LYS A 23 -9.89 5.61 -9.24
CA LYS A 23 -11.26 5.38 -8.77
C LYS A 23 -11.32 4.27 -7.72
N ILE A 24 -10.55 3.19 -7.91
CA ILE A 24 -10.52 2.03 -7.01
C ILE A 24 -9.82 2.42 -5.72
N LEU A 25 -8.63 3.03 -5.80
CA LEU A 25 -7.88 3.48 -4.64
C LEU A 25 -8.68 4.46 -3.78
N ARG A 26 -9.35 5.43 -4.43
CA ARG A 26 -10.17 6.42 -3.73
C ARG A 26 -11.38 5.79 -3.05
N GLY A 27 -12.08 4.87 -3.72
CA GLY A 27 -13.18 4.13 -3.12
C GLY A 27 -12.74 3.27 -1.94
N PHE A 28 -11.60 2.58 -2.08
CA PHE A 28 -11.00 1.79 -1.02
C PHE A 28 -10.66 2.66 0.20
N LEU A 29 -9.92 3.75 0.01
CA LEU A 29 -9.55 4.67 1.09
C LEU A 29 -10.78 5.31 1.75
N SER A 30 -11.76 5.72 0.95
CA SER A 30 -13.03 6.24 1.46
C SER A 30 -13.72 5.25 2.41
N SER A 31 -13.74 3.98 2.03
CA SER A 31 -14.40 2.92 2.80
C SER A 31 -13.68 2.64 4.11
N ILE A 32 -12.34 2.55 4.07
CA ILE A 32 -11.52 2.21 5.25
C ILE A 32 -11.39 3.39 6.22
N LEU A 33 -11.31 4.62 5.72
CA LEU A 33 -11.16 5.82 6.57
C LEU A 33 -12.49 6.39 7.04
N HIS A 34 -13.62 5.86 6.55
CA HIS A 34 -14.95 6.42 6.77
C HIS A 34 -15.07 7.90 6.35
N ILE A 35 -14.35 8.27 5.29
CA ILE A 35 -14.38 9.62 4.70
C ILE A 35 -15.13 9.52 3.36
N PRO A 36 -16.15 10.35 3.11
CA PRO A 36 -16.84 10.37 1.82
C PRO A 36 -15.85 10.55 0.65
N PRO A 37 -16.02 9.85 -0.49
CA PRO A 37 -15.02 9.85 -1.54
C PRO A 37 -14.80 11.24 -2.13
N GLU A 38 -15.75 12.17 -2.03
CA GLU A 38 -15.59 13.56 -2.48
C GLU A 38 -14.66 14.35 -1.56
N LYS A 39 -14.57 13.97 -0.28
CA LYS A 39 -13.73 14.61 0.75
C LYS A 39 -12.33 14.03 0.88
N ILE A 40 -12.03 12.92 0.20
CA ILE A 40 -10.66 12.40 0.13
C ILE A 40 -9.78 13.41 -0.61
N GLY A 41 -8.68 13.85 0.00
CA GLY A 41 -7.74 14.77 -0.64
C GLY A 41 -7.10 14.20 -1.91
N THR A 42 -6.19 14.95 -2.53
CA THR A 42 -5.38 14.42 -3.62
C THR A 42 -4.55 13.24 -3.11
N ILE A 43 -4.58 12.13 -3.86
CA ILE A 43 -3.87 10.90 -3.50
C ILE A 43 -2.59 10.83 -4.34
N HIS A 44 -1.44 10.83 -3.67
CA HIS A 44 -0.13 10.68 -4.28
C HIS A 44 0.42 9.28 -4.00
N ILE A 45 0.51 8.42 -5.03
CA ILE A 45 1.22 7.14 -4.91
C ILE A 45 2.72 7.42 -4.87
N LYS A 46 3.41 6.92 -3.85
CA LYS A 46 4.85 7.14 -3.63
C LYS A 46 5.65 5.88 -3.97
N ASP A 47 6.97 6.01 -4.01
CA ASP A 47 7.85 4.84 -4.19
C ASP A 47 7.66 3.88 -3.01
N ARG A 48 7.44 2.61 -3.36
CA ARG A 48 7.24 1.52 -2.41
C ARG A 48 8.55 0.97 -1.85
N HIS A 49 9.68 1.29 -2.47
CA HIS A 49 11.00 0.84 -2.02
C HIS A 49 11.54 1.82 -0.99
N LEU A 50 11.48 1.42 0.27
CA LEU A 50 12.10 2.16 1.35
C LEU A 50 13.57 1.72 1.45
N SER A 51 14.47 2.62 1.06
CA SER A 51 15.93 2.48 1.18
C SER A 51 16.40 1.91 2.52
N LYS A 52 17.61 1.36 2.52
CA LYS A 52 18.21 0.78 3.71
C LYS A 52 18.66 1.89 4.66
N ASP A 53 18.47 1.67 5.96
CA ASP A 53 18.96 2.59 7.00
C ASP A 53 20.42 2.29 7.38
N LEU A 54 20.87 1.06 7.12
CA LEU A 54 22.22 0.56 7.38
C LEU A 54 22.74 -0.18 6.13
N LEU A 55 24.05 -0.24 5.95
CA LEU A 55 24.69 -0.87 4.78
C LEU A 55 24.24 -2.35 4.60
N GLU A 56 24.21 -3.08 5.72
CA GLU A 56 23.76 -4.48 5.80
C GLU A 56 22.24 -4.61 6.00
N GLY A 57 21.53 -3.49 6.09
CA GLY A 57 20.09 -3.47 6.30
C GLY A 57 19.30 -4.08 5.14
N LYS A 58 18.10 -4.58 5.44
CA LYS A 58 17.17 -5.07 4.43
C LYS A 58 16.40 -3.92 3.79
N LEU A 59 16.27 -3.94 2.46
CA LEU A 59 15.35 -3.07 1.75
C LEU A 59 13.92 -3.41 2.15
N SER A 60 13.17 -2.41 2.61
CA SER A 60 11.76 -2.60 2.95
C SER A 60 10.95 -2.26 1.71
N ILE A 61 10.15 -3.21 1.24
CA ILE A 61 9.31 -3.07 0.04
C ILE A 61 7.87 -3.18 0.50
N LEU A 62 7.10 -2.12 0.24
CA LEU A 62 5.67 -2.03 0.50
C LEU A 62 4.88 -2.55 -0.71
N ASP A 63 3.62 -2.94 -0.51
CA ASP A 63 2.73 -3.27 -1.62
C ASP A 63 2.21 -1.98 -2.28
N LEU A 64 1.68 -1.05 -1.46
CA LEU A 64 1.30 0.29 -1.90
C LEU A 64 1.52 1.34 -0.81
N TYR A 65 2.19 2.43 -1.16
CA TYR A 65 2.37 3.59 -0.28
C TYR A 65 1.75 4.84 -0.90
N THR A 66 0.92 5.52 -0.12
CA THR A 66 0.23 6.73 -0.55
C THR A 66 0.39 7.87 0.45
N VAL A 67 0.35 9.10 -0.06
CA VAL A 67 0.17 10.31 0.74
C VAL A 67 -1.13 10.97 0.28
N VAL A 68 -2.05 11.14 1.22
CA VAL A 68 -3.35 11.74 0.97
C VAL A 68 -3.37 13.12 1.64
N GLU A 69 -3.56 14.16 0.85
CA GLU A 69 -3.58 15.54 1.35
C GLU A 69 -4.64 15.71 2.45
N GLY A 70 -4.25 16.36 3.55
CA GLY A 70 -5.11 16.56 4.72
C GLY A 70 -5.39 15.29 5.56
N THR A 71 -4.94 14.11 5.12
CA THR A 71 -5.16 12.84 5.85
C THR A 71 -3.86 12.23 6.35
N GLY A 72 -2.80 12.22 5.53
CA GLY A 72 -1.47 11.75 5.93
C GLY A 72 -0.88 10.63 5.06
N LYS A 73 0.12 9.95 5.62
CA LYS A 73 0.88 8.85 4.99
C LYS A 73 0.14 7.53 5.26
N ILE A 74 -0.23 6.79 4.22
CA ILE A 74 -1.00 5.54 4.33
C ILE A 74 -0.25 4.41 3.64
N ASN A 75 0.07 3.38 4.42
CA ASN A 75 0.59 2.11 3.93
C ASN A 75 -0.54 1.10 3.74
N ILE A 76 -0.59 0.42 2.60
CA ILE A 76 -1.59 -0.61 2.31
C ILE A 76 -0.86 -1.90 1.95
N GLU A 77 -1.20 -2.98 2.65
CA GLU A 77 -0.50 -4.27 2.56
C GLU A 77 -1.54 -5.39 2.36
N MET A 78 -1.27 -6.28 1.41
CA MET A 78 -2.11 -7.44 1.15
C MET A 78 -1.57 -8.65 1.90
N GLN A 79 -2.35 -9.16 2.85
CA GLN A 79 -2.00 -10.37 3.57
C GLN A 79 -2.73 -11.59 3.00
N VAL A 80 -2.01 -12.46 2.29
CA VAL A 80 -2.57 -13.71 1.72
C VAL A 80 -2.50 -14.87 2.72
N LEU A 81 -1.43 -14.95 3.50
CA LEU A 81 -1.19 -15.97 4.52
C LEU A 81 -0.79 -15.30 5.83
N PRO A 82 -1.10 -15.87 7.00
CA PRO A 82 -0.61 -15.35 8.28
C PRO A 82 0.92 -15.27 8.30
N TYR A 83 1.46 -14.19 8.87
CA TYR A 83 2.90 -13.99 9.05
C TYR A 83 3.20 -13.78 10.53
N THR A 84 4.01 -14.66 11.11
CA THR A 84 4.26 -14.74 12.56
C THR A 84 4.81 -13.46 13.17
N HIS A 85 5.47 -12.61 12.39
CA HIS A 85 6.09 -11.36 12.86
C HIS A 85 5.49 -10.13 12.17
N TRP A 86 4.19 -10.20 11.86
CA TRP A 86 3.48 -9.11 11.18
C TRP A 86 3.53 -7.81 11.96
N ASP A 87 3.32 -7.87 13.27
CA ASP A 87 3.47 -6.76 14.21
C ASP A 87 4.80 -5.99 14.05
N ARG A 88 5.93 -6.72 14.08
CA ARG A 88 7.27 -6.14 13.94
C ARG A 88 7.49 -5.54 12.57
N ARG A 89 6.98 -6.21 11.51
CA ARG A 89 7.08 -5.74 10.14
C ARG A 89 6.28 -4.46 9.93
N SER A 90 5.01 -4.44 10.34
CA SER A 90 4.14 -3.27 10.24
C SER A 90 4.71 -2.08 11.02
N LEU A 91 5.22 -2.30 12.24
CA LEU A 91 5.87 -1.26 13.02
C LEU A 91 7.13 -0.71 12.32
N SER A 92 7.98 -1.58 11.80
CA SER A 92 9.18 -1.17 11.05
C SER A 92 8.82 -0.34 9.82
N TYR A 93 7.79 -0.75 9.07
CA TYR A 93 7.32 -0.03 7.89
C TYR A 93 6.78 1.35 8.25
N LEU A 94 5.91 1.41 9.27
CA LEU A 94 5.36 2.66 9.77
C LEU A 94 6.47 3.61 10.24
N ALA A 95 7.42 3.11 11.05
CA ALA A 95 8.54 3.90 11.53
C ALA A 95 9.33 4.50 10.36
N LYS A 96 9.71 3.70 9.36
CA LYS A 96 10.44 4.17 8.18
C LYS A 96 9.68 5.20 7.35
N ILE A 97 8.36 5.04 7.21
CA ILE A 97 7.52 6.00 6.50
C ILE A 97 7.49 7.35 7.21
N TYR A 98 7.47 7.35 8.55
CA TYR A 98 7.35 8.57 9.36
C TYR A 98 8.69 9.26 9.67
N THR A 99 9.78 8.52 9.79
CA THR A 99 11.12 9.11 10.03
C THR A 99 11.77 9.64 8.75
N ARG A 100 11.27 9.28 7.58
CA ARG A 100 11.65 9.91 6.31
C ARG A 100 11.00 11.28 6.19
N ILE A 101 11.85 12.30 6.22
CA ILE A 101 11.56 13.70 5.87
C ILE A 101 11.44 13.81 4.34
#